data_AF-A0A9N8EPQ4-F1
#
_entry.id   AF-A0A9N8EPQ4-F1
#
_cell.length_a   1.000
_cell.length_b   1.000
_cell.length_c   1.000
_cell.angle_alpha   90.00
_cell.angle_beta   90.00
_cell.angle_gamma   90.00
#
_symmetry.space_group_name_H-M   'P 1'
#
loop_
_entity.id
_entity.type
_entity.pdbx_description
1 polymer ?
#
loop_
_entity_poly.entity_id
_entity_poly.type
_entity_poly.pdbx_seq_one_letter_code
_entity_poly.pdbx_strand_id
1 'polypeptide(L)'
;MEALTATAAGSSGVSEHYYDSDSFVIAVDNCSSRCITNSMMDFVGTPERINVRVKGIGGDGAATYRGTVRWIIQDDSGATHTWLIPDTYYHKKSPYRLLSPQHWAQTRQDNDKRGTMCATYYDAVKLFWDDCKFVRTVPLDGSSNIALIRSQPAYLRFNSFCMKIADTGDASHLDERELLSLPAVQLVSDDEMTDDESVADDMENRLHPDLPDVLFDVQQHTDEFRNNNSEAPSKPTYSVVPEDEDVQYQSPQARFLALHYKHAHLSPEKMKALARRGQLPSAILKCDMPKCSASLEP
;
A
#
# COMPACT_ATOMS: atom_id res chain seq x y z
N MET A 1 -12.73 3.47 38.86
CA MET A 1 -12.85 3.02 37.46
C MET A 1 -12.31 4.13 36.59
N GLU A 2 -11.00 4.10 36.37
CA GLU A 2 -10.31 5.03 35.49
C GLU A 2 -10.28 4.43 34.08
N ALA A 3 -10.68 5.21 33.08
CA ALA A 3 -10.63 4.82 31.68
C ALA A 3 -9.23 5.12 31.14
N LEU A 4 -8.56 4.10 30.59
CA LEU A 4 -7.26 4.26 29.92
C LEU A 4 -7.42 5.09 28.64
N THR A 5 -6.79 6.26 28.63
CA THR A 5 -6.43 7.03 27.44
C THR A 5 -5.29 6.33 26.70
N ALA A 6 -5.52 5.94 25.44
CA ALA A 6 -4.47 5.48 24.55
C ALA A 6 -3.97 6.66 23.70
N THR A 7 -2.87 7.27 24.14
CA THR A 7 -2.05 8.18 23.35
C THR A 7 -0.85 7.40 22.86
N ALA A 8 -0.73 7.18 21.56
CA ALA A 8 0.52 6.72 20.95
C ALA A 8 0.66 7.36 19.57
N ALA A 9 1.46 8.42 19.52
CA ALA A 9 2.00 8.98 18.29
C ALA A 9 3.04 7.99 17.74
N GLY A 10 2.66 7.22 16.73
CA GLY A 10 3.58 6.46 15.88
C GLY A 10 3.66 7.15 14.52
N SER A 11 4.79 7.80 14.23
CA SER A 11 5.13 8.25 12.88
C SER A 11 5.63 7.07 12.05
N SER A 12 4.72 6.19 11.66
CA SER A 12 4.91 5.37 10.48
C SER A 12 4.20 6.09 9.34
N GLY A 13 4.91 6.33 8.23
CA GLY A 13 4.25 6.67 6.98
C GLY A 13 3.33 5.51 6.64
N VAL A 14 2.07 5.61 7.08
CA VAL A 14 1.03 4.68 6.69
C VAL A 14 0.86 4.92 5.21
N SER A 15 1.47 4.06 4.39
CA SER A 15 0.85 3.75 3.11
C SER A 15 -0.56 3.30 3.48
N GLU A 16 -1.54 4.19 3.27
CA GLU A 16 -2.95 3.86 3.38
C GLU A 16 -3.20 2.74 2.36
N HIS A 17 -2.95 1.50 2.77
CA HIS A 17 -3.38 0.29 2.08
C HIS A 17 -4.87 0.13 2.34
N TYR A 18 -5.64 1.09 1.86
CA TYR A 18 -7.08 0.95 1.83
C TYR A 18 -7.40 0.03 0.66
N TYR A 19 -8.19 -1.01 0.91
CA TYR A 19 -8.83 -1.82 -0.15
C TYR A 19 -9.90 -0.97 -0.84
N ASP A 20 -9.47 0.10 -1.51
CA ASP A 20 -10.27 1.16 -2.08
C ASP A 20 -10.04 1.20 -3.59
N SER A 21 -11.04 0.74 -4.34
CA SER A 21 -10.94 0.68 -5.79
C SER A 21 -11.46 1.93 -6.50
N ASP A 22 -12.12 2.82 -5.76
CA ASP A 22 -12.99 3.84 -6.34
C ASP A 22 -12.64 5.27 -5.90
N SER A 23 -11.97 5.45 -4.76
CA SER A 23 -11.57 6.79 -4.35
C SER A 23 -10.55 7.41 -5.30
N PHE A 24 -10.47 8.72 -5.19
CA PHE A 24 -9.54 9.52 -5.96
C PHE A 24 -9.01 10.68 -5.13
N VAL A 25 -7.88 11.22 -5.60
CA VAL A 25 -7.20 12.33 -4.95
C VAL A 25 -7.66 13.67 -5.55
N ILE A 26 -7.90 14.64 -4.66
CA ILE A 26 -8.18 16.04 -4.96
C ILE A 26 -7.10 16.88 -4.27
N ALA A 27 -6.34 17.66 -5.03
CA ALA A 27 -5.39 18.61 -4.46
C ALA A 27 -6.10 19.94 -4.13
N VAL A 28 -5.80 20.49 -2.96
CA VAL A 28 -6.25 21.83 -2.58
C VAL A 28 -5.31 22.87 -3.17
N ASP A 29 -5.84 23.78 -3.98
CA ASP A 29 -5.06 24.81 -4.67
C ASP A 29 -5.67 26.20 -4.46
N ASN A 30 -5.09 26.95 -3.52
CA ASN A 30 -5.45 28.34 -3.23
C ASN A 30 -5.10 29.31 -4.38
N CYS A 31 -4.22 28.93 -5.31
CA CYS A 31 -3.82 29.74 -6.45
C CYS A 31 -4.72 29.50 -7.67
N SER A 32 -5.55 28.45 -7.65
CA SER A 32 -6.51 28.21 -8.73
C SER A 32 -7.74 29.11 -8.60
N SER A 33 -8.20 29.64 -9.74
CA SER A 33 -9.42 30.46 -9.82
C SER A 33 -10.71 29.64 -9.93
N ARG A 34 -10.61 28.37 -10.36
CA ARG A 34 -11.75 27.47 -10.56
C ARG A 34 -11.37 26.04 -10.21
N CYS A 35 -12.36 25.25 -9.82
CA CYS A 35 -12.16 23.82 -9.64
C CYS A 35 -11.92 23.16 -11.00
N ILE A 36 -11.09 22.12 -11.01
CA ILE A 36 -10.78 21.33 -12.21
C ILE A 36 -10.97 19.85 -11.90
N THR A 37 -11.57 19.12 -12.82
CA THR A 37 -11.59 17.66 -12.82
C THR A 37 -10.88 17.10 -14.06
N ASN A 38 -10.20 15.97 -13.89
CA ASN A 38 -9.65 15.17 -14.99
C ASN A 38 -10.57 14.00 -15.40
N SER A 39 -11.73 13.85 -14.76
CA SER A 39 -12.66 12.74 -14.93
C SER A 39 -14.02 13.23 -15.39
N MET A 40 -14.51 12.70 -16.52
CA MET A 40 -15.89 12.96 -16.98
C MET A 40 -16.95 12.35 -16.06
N MET A 41 -16.59 11.29 -15.32
CA MET A 41 -17.50 10.58 -14.42
C MET A 41 -17.90 11.42 -13.20
N ASP A 42 -17.20 12.53 -12.94
CA ASP A 42 -17.51 13.42 -11.84
C ASP A 42 -18.73 14.29 -12.12
N PHE A 43 -19.04 14.54 -13.39
CA PHE A 43 -20.12 15.43 -13.77
C PHE A 43 -21.47 14.82 -13.45
N VAL A 44 -22.32 15.63 -12.83
CA VAL A 44 -23.74 15.34 -12.69
C VAL A 44 -24.44 15.85 -13.95
N GLY A 45 -24.92 14.92 -14.77
CA GLY A 45 -25.51 15.24 -16.06
C GLY A 45 -24.47 15.51 -17.15
N THR A 46 -24.93 16.00 -18.29
CA THR A 46 -24.07 16.28 -19.45
C THR A 46 -23.38 17.64 -19.29
N PRO A 47 -22.04 17.70 -19.25
CA PRO A 47 -21.33 18.97 -19.16
C PRO A 47 -21.39 19.74 -20.49
N GLU A 48 -21.35 21.06 -20.41
CA GLU A 48 -21.34 21.97 -21.55
C GLU A 48 -19.95 21.98 -22.19
N ARG A 49 -19.90 21.86 -23.52
CA ARG A 49 -18.64 21.98 -24.27
C ARG A 49 -18.23 23.45 -24.35
N ILE A 50 -17.00 23.74 -23.97
CA ILE A 50 -16.44 25.09 -23.95
C ILE A 50 -15.05 25.10 -24.57
N ASN A 51 -14.53 26.31 -24.84
CA ASN A 51 -13.15 26.50 -25.26
C ASN A 51 -12.53 27.63 -24.44
N VAL A 52 -12.14 27.32 -23.20
CA VAL A 52 -11.55 28.28 -22.26
C VAL A 52 -10.09 27.94 -22.06
N ARG A 53 -9.23 28.97 -22.10
CA ARG A 53 -7.80 28.83 -21.81
C ARG A 53 -7.58 28.72 -20.31
N VAL A 54 -6.90 27.66 -19.89
CA VAL A 54 -6.45 27.44 -18.51
C VAL A 54 -5.01 27.90 -18.43
N LYS A 55 -4.74 28.98 -17.70
CA LYS A 55 -3.37 29.48 -17.49
C LYS A 55 -2.76 28.80 -16.28
N GLY A 56 -1.52 28.32 -16.41
CA GLY A 56 -0.75 27.75 -15.30
C GLY A 56 0.75 27.87 -15.54
N ILE A 57 1.55 27.51 -14.53
CA ILE A 57 3.03 27.60 -14.59
C ILE A 57 3.60 26.70 -15.69
N GLY A 58 2.94 25.56 -15.99
CA GLY A 58 3.32 24.64 -17.06
C GLY A 58 2.89 25.06 -18.48
N GLY A 59 2.37 26.29 -18.65
CA GLY A 59 1.87 26.81 -19.92
C GLY A 59 0.34 26.83 -20.02
N ASP A 60 -0.13 27.34 -21.16
CA ASP A 60 -1.57 27.47 -21.43
C ASP A 60 -2.17 26.12 -21.85
N GLY A 61 -3.10 25.60 -21.05
CA GLY A 61 -3.98 24.49 -21.39
C GLY A 61 -5.33 24.96 -21.95
N ALA A 62 -6.13 24.02 -22.44
CA ALA A 62 -7.54 24.27 -22.78
C ALA A 62 -8.44 23.39 -21.91
N ALA A 63 -9.47 24.01 -21.32
CA ALA A 63 -10.61 23.32 -20.74
C ALA A 63 -11.65 23.11 -21.84
N THR A 64 -12.06 21.86 -22.03
CA THR A 64 -12.97 21.48 -23.12
C THR A 64 -14.42 21.36 -22.68
N TYR A 65 -14.66 21.23 -21.37
CA TYR A 65 -15.99 21.13 -20.80
C TYR A 65 -16.12 21.87 -19.47
N ARG A 66 -17.34 22.30 -19.15
CA ARG A 66 -17.73 22.91 -17.88
C ARG A 66 -19.03 22.25 -17.41
N GLY A 67 -19.15 21.99 -16.12
CA GLY A 67 -20.38 21.47 -15.54
C GLY A 67 -20.35 21.43 -14.02
N THR A 68 -21.35 20.78 -13.44
CA THR A 68 -21.43 20.54 -12.00
C THR A 68 -20.82 19.19 -11.68
N VAL A 69 -19.79 19.18 -10.82
CA VAL A 69 -19.20 17.92 -10.34
C VAL A 69 -19.78 17.51 -8.99
N ARG A 70 -19.78 16.21 -8.73
CA ARG A 70 -20.12 15.63 -7.44
C ARG A 70 -18.92 14.92 -6.86
N TRP A 71 -18.38 15.46 -5.77
CA TRP A 71 -17.33 14.83 -4.98
C TRP A 71 -17.88 14.45 -3.62
N ILE A 72 -17.56 13.25 -3.15
CA ILE A 72 -18.01 12.77 -1.84
C ILE A 72 -16.79 12.69 -0.93
N ILE A 73 -16.84 13.38 0.20
CA ILE A 73 -15.71 13.57 1.11
C ILE A 73 -16.17 13.24 2.53
N GLN A 74 -15.28 12.65 3.33
CA GLN A 74 -15.51 12.47 4.77
C GLN A 74 -14.95 13.64 5.56
N ASP A 75 -15.66 14.07 6.61
CA ASP A 75 -15.15 15.04 7.58
C ASP A 75 -14.22 14.38 8.62
N ASP A 76 -13.77 15.15 9.61
CA ASP A 76 -12.89 14.66 10.69
C ASP A 76 -13.58 13.67 11.63
N SER A 77 -14.92 13.63 11.65
CA SER A 77 -15.70 12.63 12.39
C SER A 77 -15.98 11.36 11.59
N GLY A 78 -15.56 11.32 10.31
CA GLY A 78 -15.85 10.24 9.38
C GLY A 78 -17.24 10.32 8.74
N ALA A 79 -18.03 11.36 9.04
CA ALA A 79 -19.33 11.56 8.40
C ALA A 79 -19.13 11.94 6.93
N THR A 80 -19.99 11.40 6.07
CA THR A 80 -19.89 11.53 4.62
C THR A 80 -20.69 12.72 4.11
N HIS A 81 -20.07 13.55 3.29
CA HIS A 81 -20.64 14.78 2.74
C HIS A 81 -20.53 14.79 1.21
N THR A 82 -21.60 15.21 0.54
CA THR A 82 -21.61 15.37 -0.92
C THR A 82 -21.42 16.83 -1.29
N TRP A 83 -20.32 17.13 -1.98
CA TRP A 83 -20.05 18.45 -2.54
C TRP A 83 -20.50 18.49 -4.01
N LEU A 84 -21.48 19.35 -4.28
CA LEU A 84 -21.88 19.72 -5.63
C LEU A 84 -21.22 21.04 -5.98
N ILE A 85 -20.29 21.03 -6.93
CA ILE A 85 -19.50 22.22 -7.30
C ILE A 85 -19.83 22.57 -8.76
N PRO A 86 -20.70 23.57 -9.01
CA PRO A 86 -21.01 24.05 -10.36
C PRO A 86 -19.78 24.71 -11.01
N ASP A 87 -19.88 24.99 -12.30
CA ASP A 87 -18.83 25.70 -13.07
C ASP A 87 -17.41 25.12 -12.94
N THR A 88 -17.30 23.81 -12.73
CA THR A 88 -16.04 23.10 -12.65
C THR A 88 -15.57 22.72 -14.05
N TYR A 89 -14.29 22.95 -14.35
CA TYR A 89 -13.72 22.70 -15.67
C TYR A 89 -13.15 21.29 -15.82
N TYR A 90 -13.29 20.74 -17.02
CA TYR A 90 -12.64 19.49 -17.38
C TYR A 90 -11.28 19.73 -18.02
N HIS A 91 -10.24 19.11 -17.47
CA HIS A 91 -8.91 19.07 -18.05
C HIS A 91 -8.28 17.67 -17.90
N LYS A 92 -8.34 16.87 -18.97
CA LYS A 92 -7.89 15.47 -19.00
C LYS A 92 -6.44 15.27 -18.53
N LYS A 93 -5.55 16.22 -18.80
CA LYS A 93 -4.12 16.14 -18.49
C LYS A 93 -3.78 16.59 -17.06
N SER A 94 -4.76 17.04 -16.28
CA SER A 94 -4.51 17.42 -14.89
C SER A 94 -4.13 16.16 -14.09
N PRO A 95 -3.01 16.17 -13.34
CA PRO A 95 -2.58 15.00 -12.56
C PRO A 95 -3.57 14.66 -11.45
N TYR A 96 -4.20 15.70 -10.89
CA TYR A 96 -5.21 15.58 -9.84
C TYR A 96 -6.51 16.28 -10.25
N ARG A 97 -7.58 15.97 -9.53
CA ARG A 97 -8.68 16.94 -9.39
C ARG A 97 -8.16 18.10 -8.55
N LEU A 98 -8.55 19.32 -8.88
CA LEU A 98 -8.11 20.53 -8.19
C LEU A 98 -9.32 21.20 -7.55
N LEU A 99 -9.29 21.33 -6.22
CA LEU A 99 -10.23 22.14 -5.47
C LEU A 99 -9.65 23.56 -5.38
N SER A 100 -10.34 24.53 -5.97
CA SER A 100 -10.11 25.94 -5.67
C SER A 100 -11.00 26.31 -4.48
N PRO A 101 -10.44 26.59 -3.28
CA PRO A 101 -11.27 26.88 -2.12
C PRO A 101 -12.11 28.14 -2.29
N GLN A 102 -11.57 29.14 -2.98
CA GLN A 102 -12.29 30.38 -3.28
C GLN A 102 -13.51 30.11 -4.18
N HIS A 103 -13.32 29.34 -5.25
CA HIS A 103 -14.42 28.95 -6.12
C HIS A 103 -15.47 28.13 -5.37
N TRP A 104 -15.01 27.13 -4.61
CA TRP A 104 -15.88 26.27 -3.83
C TRP A 104 -16.73 27.08 -2.85
N ALA A 105 -16.12 27.95 -2.03
CA ALA A 105 -16.83 28.82 -1.09
C ALA A 105 -17.84 29.75 -1.79
N GLN A 106 -17.51 30.30 -2.96
CA GLN A 106 -18.43 31.16 -3.74
C GLN A 106 -19.66 30.43 -4.27
N THR A 107 -19.55 29.12 -4.51
CA THR A 107 -20.66 28.30 -5.03
C THR A 107 -21.58 27.75 -3.94
N ARG A 108 -21.22 27.93 -2.67
CA ARG A 108 -21.97 27.44 -1.52
C ARG A 108 -23.07 28.43 -1.12
N GLN A 109 -24.16 27.89 -0.57
CA GLN A 109 -25.32 28.65 -0.11
C GLN A 109 -25.36 28.71 1.43
N ASP A 110 -24.23 29.08 2.03
CA ASP A 110 -24.11 29.24 3.48
C ASP A 110 -24.83 30.53 3.92
N ASN A 111 -25.31 30.56 5.17
CA ASN A 111 -25.95 31.75 5.73
C ASN A 111 -24.87 32.82 6.01
N ASP A 112 -23.73 32.39 6.55
CA ASP A 112 -22.55 33.23 6.67
C ASP A 112 -21.69 33.11 5.40
N LYS A 113 -21.33 34.24 4.80
CA LYS A 113 -20.39 34.28 3.65
C LYS A 113 -18.99 33.79 3.99
N ARG A 114 -18.68 33.61 5.28
CA ARG A 114 -17.45 32.99 5.80
C ARG A 114 -17.67 31.56 6.30
N GLY A 115 -18.85 30.99 6.10
CA GLY A 115 -19.23 29.64 6.55
C GLY A 115 -18.51 28.50 5.83
N THR A 116 -18.00 28.75 4.62
CA THR A 116 -17.12 27.83 3.89
C THR A 116 -15.76 28.49 3.70
N MET A 117 -14.69 27.85 4.16
CA MET A 117 -13.34 28.41 4.05
C MET A 117 -12.25 27.34 4.05
N CYS A 118 -11.06 27.77 3.64
CA CYS A 118 -9.81 27.01 3.74
C CYS A 118 -8.83 27.77 4.62
N ALA A 119 -8.38 27.13 5.69
CA ALA A 119 -7.30 27.62 6.55
C ALA A 119 -6.05 26.79 6.30
N THR A 120 -4.97 27.44 5.86
CA THR A 120 -3.67 26.81 5.67
C THR A 120 -2.82 27.05 6.91
N TYR A 121 -2.40 25.96 7.55
CA TYR A 121 -1.52 25.94 8.71
C TYR A 121 -0.11 25.44 8.31
N TYR A 122 0.79 25.38 9.28
CA TYR A 122 2.17 24.93 9.08
C TYR A 122 2.26 23.48 8.59
N ASP A 123 1.39 22.59 9.08
CA ASP A 123 1.43 21.13 8.90
C ASP A 123 0.21 20.56 8.17
N ALA A 124 -0.85 21.36 8.01
CA ALA A 124 -2.11 20.90 7.48
C ALA A 124 -2.92 22.02 6.81
N VAL A 125 -3.91 21.63 6.02
CA VAL A 125 -5.00 22.48 5.57
C VAL A 125 -6.29 22.03 6.26
N LYS A 126 -7.09 22.98 6.76
CA LYS A 126 -8.44 22.73 7.26
C LYS A 126 -9.48 23.34 6.33
N LEU A 127 -10.41 22.52 5.88
CA LEU A 127 -11.57 22.94 5.13
C LEU A 127 -12.78 22.96 6.06
N PHE A 128 -13.51 24.07 6.09
CA PHE A 128 -14.74 24.24 6.85
C PHE A 128 -15.90 24.47 5.87
N TRP A 129 -17.09 23.96 6.18
CA TRP A 129 -18.30 24.19 5.38
C TRP A 129 -19.59 24.09 6.22
N ASP A 130 -20.72 24.46 5.60
CA ASP A 130 -22.06 24.58 6.22
C ASP A 130 -22.05 25.46 7.46
N ASP A 131 -21.68 26.75 7.31
CA ASP A 131 -21.56 27.69 8.43
C ASP A 131 -20.53 27.21 9.49
N CYS A 132 -19.39 26.69 9.03
CA CYS A 132 -18.31 26.12 9.85
C CYS A 132 -18.73 24.94 10.76
N LYS A 133 -19.84 24.28 10.47
CA LYS A 133 -20.32 23.12 11.25
C LYS A 133 -19.47 21.87 11.03
N PHE A 134 -19.00 21.69 9.80
CA PHE A 134 -18.19 20.53 9.44
C PHE A 134 -16.77 20.97 9.11
N VAL A 135 -15.82 20.09 9.41
CA VAL A 135 -14.40 20.34 9.19
C VAL A 135 -13.71 19.09 8.67
N ARG A 136 -12.79 19.28 7.71
CA ARG A 136 -11.85 18.27 7.27
C ARG A 136 -10.44 18.82 7.39
N THR A 137 -9.64 18.17 8.21
CA THR A 137 -8.21 18.41 8.39
C THR A 137 -7.43 17.49 7.46
N VAL A 138 -6.58 18.08 6.63
CA VAL A 138 -5.79 17.39 5.61
C VAL A 138 -4.32 17.67 5.91
N PRO A 139 -3.54 16.69 6.39
CA PRO A 139 -2.10 16.88 6.58
C PRO A 139 -1.43 17.16 5.23
N LEU A 140 -0.38 17.96 5.25
CA LEU A 140 0.43 18.20 4.06
C LEU A 140 1.21 16.92 3.73
N ASP A 141 1.27 16.58 2.45
CA ASP A 141 2.09 15.47 1.97
C ASP A 141 3.58 15.77 2.24
N GLY A 142 4.28 14.85 2.90
CA GLY A 142 5.66 15.08 3.33
C GLY A 142 6.66 15.26 2.20
N SER A 143 6.34 14.81 0.98
CA SER A 143 7.23 14.91 -0.18
C SER A 143 6.95 16.15 -1.04
N SER A 144 5.67 16.50 -1.20
CA SER A 144 5.23 17.54 -2.13
C SER A 144 4.77 18.83 -1.43
N ASN A 145 4.56 18.80 -0.11
CA ASN A 145 4.02 19.90 0.69
C ASN A 145 2.65 20.39 0.18
N ILE A 146 1.85 19.47 -0.38
CA ILE A 146 0.51 19.74 -0.91
C ILE A 146 -0.53 19.04 -0.04
N ALA A 147 -1.66 19.70 0.21
CA ALA A 147 -2.82 19.07 0.84
C ALA A 147 -3.59 18.22 -0.19
N LEU A 148 -3.54 16.91 -0.02
CA LEU A 148 -4.21 15.93 -0.88
C LEU A 148 -5.38 15.29 -0.14
N ILE A 149 -6.59 15.60 -0.56
CA ILE A 149 -7.82 15.00 -0.05
C ILE A 149 -8.08 13.71 -0.81
N ARG A 150 -8.28 12.61 -0.10
CA ARG A 150 -8.87 11.40 -0.67
C ARG A 150 -10.39 11.48 -0.55
N SER A 151 -11.10 11.20 -1.64
CA SER A 151 -12.55 11.07 -1.61
C SER A 151 -12.99 9.90 -0.73
N GLN A 152 -14.29 9.79 -0.43
CA GLN A 152 -14.82 8.68 0.35
C GLN A 152 -14.36 7.33 -0.24
N PRO A 153 -13.89 6.39 0.60
CA PRO A 153 -13.56 5.05 0.15
C PRO A 153 -14.76 4.31 -0.40
N ALA A 154 -14.55 3.53 -1.47
CA ALA A 154 -15.56 2.65 -2.03
C ALA A 154 -14.93 1.44 -2.76
N TYR A 155 -15.75 0.41 -2.99
CA TYR A 155 -15.34 -0.87 -3.55
C TYR A 155 -16.25 -1.37 -4.68
N LEU A 156 -16.97 -0.46 -5.36
CA LEU A 156 -17.88 -0.79 -6.46
C LEU A 156 -17.16 -1.42 -7.65
N ARG A 157 -15.97 -0.93 -8.00
CA ARG A 157 -15.16 -1.52 -9.08
C ARG A 157 -14.67 -2.92 -8.72
N PHE A 158 -14.19 -3.10 -7.49
CA PHE A 158 -13.82 -4.42 -6.99
C PHE A 158 -15.02 -5.38 -7.01
N ASN A 159 -16.19 -4.95 -6.51
CA ASN A 159 -17.40 -5.76 -6.53
C ASN A 159 -17.81 -6.12 -7.97
N SER A 160 -17.75 -5.16 -8.89
CA SER A 160 -18.04 -5.39 -10.32
C SER A 160 -17.07 -6.39 -10.96
N PHE A 161 -15.80 -6.38 -10.54
CA PHE A 161 -14.80 -7.35 -10.98
C PHE A 161 -15.11 -8.75 -10.43
N CYS A 162 -15.41 -8.89 -9.13
CA CYS A 162 -15.81 -10.16 -8.53
C CYS A 162 -17.05 -10.74 -9.20
N MET A 163 -18.06 -9.92 -9.50
CA MET A 163 -19.25 -10.34 -10.23
C MET A 163 -18.93 -10.84 -11.63
N LYS A 164 -18.03 -10.16 -12.37
CA LYS A 164 -17.61 -10.62 -13.70
C LYS A 164 -16.91 -11.96 -13.66
N ILE A 165 -16.00 -12.17 -12.69
CA ILE A 165 -15.31 -13.47 -12.52
C ILE A 165 -16.32 -14.57 -12.23
N ALA A 166 -17.24 -14.33 -11.29
CA ALA A 166 -18.27 -15.30 -10.92
C ALA A 166 -19.20 -15.66 -12.11
N ASP A 167 -19.50 -14.70 -12.99
CA ASP A 167 -20.34 -14.90 -14.18
C ASP A 167 -19.62 -15.63 -15.31
N THR A 168 -18.29 -15.51 -15.42
CA THR A 168 -17.49 -16.27 -16.41
C THR A 168 -17.51 -17.79 -16.21
N GLY A 169 -18.16 -18.30 -15.16
CA GLY A 169 -18.44 -19.73 -15.03
C GLY A 169 -17.19 -20.59 -14.89
N ASP A 170 -16.03 -19.98 -14.62
CA ASP A 170 -14.80 -20.69 -14.37
C ASP A 170 -14.80 -21.18 -12.92
N ALA A 171 -15.78 -22.03 -12.63
CA ALA A 171 -15.59 -23.08 -11.66
C ALA A 171 -14.40 -23.90 -12.17
N SER A 172 -13.25 -23.68 -11.53
CA SER A 172 -11.97 -24.39 -11.69
C SER A 172 -11.10 -24.11 -12.92
N HIS A 173 -10.26 -23.07 -12.85
CA HIS A 173 -8.85 -23.23 -13.27
C HIS A 173 -7.93 -23.67 -12.11
N LEU A 174 -8.41 -23.59 -10.87
CA LEU A 174 -7.92 -24.39 -9.76
C LEU A 174 -8.99 -25.43 -9.49
N ASP A 175 -8.71 -26.70 -9.73
CA ASP A 175 -9.60 -27.83 -9.41
C ASP A 175 -9.67 -28.00 -7.88
N GLU A 176 -10.17 -26.98 -7.17
CA GLU A 176 -10.53 -27.04 -5.76
C GLU A 176 -11.96 -27.56 -5.62
N ARG A 177 -12.24 -28.66 -6.31
CA ARG A 177 -13.33 -29.54 -5.92
C ARG A 177 -12.95 -30.20 -4.61
N GLU A 178 -13.61 -29.75 -3.55
CA GLU A 178 -13.72 -30.47 -2.28
C GLU A 178 -12.38 -30.81 -1.61
N LEU A 179 -11.93 -29.90 -0.74
CA LEU A 179 -11.17 -30.33 0.45
C LEU A 179 -12.10 -31.12 1.39
N LEU A 180 -12.56 -32.30 0.94
CA LEU A 180 -13.11 -33.30 1.83
C LEU A 180 -11.92 -33.93 2.56
N SER A 181 -11.85 -33.69 3.87
CA SER A 181 -10.98 -34.43 4.77
C SER A 181 -11.30 -35.93 4.64
N LEU A 182 -10.48 -36.67 3.90
CA LEU A 182 -10.58 -38.12 3.85
C LEU A 182 -10.22 -38.68 5.23
N PRO A 183 -11.04 -39.57 5.82
CA PRO A 183 -10.67 -40.26 7.05
C PRO A 183 -9.46 -41.16 6.78
N ALA A 184 -8.48 -41.13 7.68
CA ALA A 184 -7.27 -41.93 7.59
C ALA A 184 -7.59 -43.42 7.68
N VAL A 185 -7.54 -44.14 6.56
CA VAL A 185 -7.49 -45.60 6.54
C VAL A 185 -6.02 -45.99 6.44
N GLN A 186 -5.42 -46.37 7.57
CA GLN A 186 -4.13 -47.02 7.62
C GLN A 186 -4.26 -48.45 7.08
N LEU A 187 -3.74 -48.69 5.88
CA LEU A 187 -3.25 -50.00 5.46
C LEU A 187 -1.90 -49.79 4.80
N VAL A 188 -0.85 -49.93 5.62
CA VAL A 188 0.53 -50.04 5.16
C VAL A 188 0.66 -51.46 4.60
N SER A 189 0.79 -51.59 3.28
CA SER A 189 1.31 -52.81 2.65
C SER A 189 2.71 -52.49 2.18
N ASP A 190 3.66 -53.07 2.89
CA ASP A 190 5.09 -53.09 2.58
C ASP A 190 5.27 -53.98 1.34
N ASP A 191 5.72 -53.42 0.22
CA ASP A 191 6.33 -54.20 -0.85
C ASP A 191 7.32 -53.33 -1.66
N GLU A 192 8.52 -53.87 -1.72
CA GLU A 192 9.77 -53.30 -2.21
C GLU A 192 9.86 -53.31 -3.76
N MET A 193 10.47 -52.23 -4.27
CA MET A 193 11.29 -52.12 -5.49
C MET A 193 10.63 -52.31 -6.88
N THR A 194 10.62 -51.22 -7.64
CA THR A 194 11.09 -51.21 -9.05
C THR A 194 11.62 -49.82 -9.41
N ASP A 195 12.92 -49.76 -9.72
CA ASP A 195 13.57 -48.69 -10.47
C ASP A 195 12.97 -48.59 -11.88
N ASP A 196 12.65 -47.37 -12.34
CA ASP A 196 12.81 -47.04 -13.76
C ASP A 196 13.08 -45.54 -13.95
N GLU A 197 14.04 -45.26 -14.83
CA GLU A 197 14.75 -44.01 -15.03
C GLU A 197 14.09 -43.09 -16.09
N SER A 198 14.49 -41.83 -16.05
CA SER A 198 14.50 -40.84 -17.16
C SER A 198 13.22 -40.07 -17.52
N VAL A 199 13.19 -38.80 -17.09
CA VAL A 199 13.10 -37.64 -18.02
C VAL A 199 13.83 -36.46 -17.38
N ALA A 200 14.95 -36.07 -17.99
CA ALA A 200 15.61 -34.81 -17.71
C ALA A 200 14.75 -33.67 -18.27
N ASP A 201 14.30 -32.77 -17.40
CA ASP A 201 13.78 -31.46 -17.81
C ASP A 201 14.43 -30.41 -16.91
N ASP A 202 15.37 -29.66 -17.47
CA ASP A 202 16.19 -28.67 -16.77
C ASP A 202 15.31 -27.53 -16.24
N MET A 203 15.19 -27.47 -14.91
CA MET A 203 14.38 -26.49 -14.17
C MET A 203 15.03 -25.09 -14.10
N GLU A 204 16.08 -24.81 -14.87
CA GLU A 204 16.83 -23.53 -14.82
C GLU A 204 16.33 -22.46 -15.80
N ASN A 205 15.36 -22.75 -16.68
CA ASN A 205 14.88 -21.79 -17.68
C ASN A 205 13.45 -21.25 -17.47
N ARG A 206 12.90 -21.34 -16.26
CA ARG A 206 11.62 -20.67 -15.93
C ARG A 206 11.86 -19.24 -15.42
N LEU A 207 12.32 -18.36 -16.30
CA LEU A 207 12.39 -16.92 -16.03
C LEU A 207 11.11 -16.22 -16.52
N HIS A 208 10.52 -15.39 -15.65
CA HIS A 208 9.38 -14.53 -16.00
C HIS A 208 9.90 -13.37 -16.89
N PRO A 209 9.23 -13.01 -18.01
CA PRO A 209 9.81 -12.13 -19.05
C PRO A 209 10.22 -10.70 -18.64
N ASP A 210 9.86 -10.25 -17.42
CA ASP A 210 9.91 -8.84 -17.03
C ASP A 210 10.86 -8.54 -15.84
N LEU A 211 11.76 -9.47 -15.48
CA LEU A 211 12.77 -9.25 -14.43
C LEU A 211 14.15 -8.99 -15.06
N PRO A 212 14.81 -7.85 -14.80
CA PRO A 212 16.16 -7.59 -15.30
C PRO A 212 17.22 -8.41 -14.55
N ASP A 213 18.20 -8.96 -15.29
CA ASP A 213 19.25 -9.89 -14.82
C ASP A 213 20.20 -9.37 -13.71
N VAL A 214 20.11 -8.09 -13.36
CA VAL A 214 21.11 -7.40 -12.55
C VAL A 214 20.95 -7.58 -11.03
N LEU A 215 19.99 -8.40 -10.59
CA LEU A 215 19.73 -8.66 -9.16
C LEU A 215 20.41 -9.93 -8.61
N PHE A 216 21.12 -10.69 -9.44
CA PHE A 216 21.71 -11.98 -9.05
C PHE A 216 23.24 -12.04 -9.08
N ASP A 217 23.94 -10.90 -9.24
CA ASP A 217 25.41 -10.89 -9.13
C ASP A 217 25.83 -10.52 -7.70
N VAL A 218 25.85 -11.53 -6.83
CA VAL A 218 26.52 -11.45 -5.53
C VAL A 218 27.82 -12.23 -5.65
N GLN A 219 28.88 -11.57 -6.12
CA GLN A 219 30.25 -12.01 -5.80
C GLN A 219 31.29 -10.88 -5.95
N GLN A 220 31.86 -10.54 -4.78
CA GLN A 220 33.28 -10.22 -4.58
C GLN A 220 33.82 -8.89 -5.15
N HIS A 221 33.85 -7.87 -4.30
CA HIS A 221 34.96 -6.91 -4.29
C HIS A 221 35.43 -6.70 -2.85
N THR A 222 36.31 -7.60 -2.40
CA THR A 222 37.24 -7.36 -1.29
C THR A 222 38.46 -6.62 -1.81
N ASP A 223 38.80 -5.54 -1.10
CA ASP A 223 40.10 -4.90 -0.93
C ASP A 223 40.99 -4.60 -2.16
N GLU A 224 41.17 -3.30 -2.45
CA GLU A 224 42.50 -2.69 -2.65
C GLU A 224 42.43 -1.13 -2.64
N PHE A 225 42.95 -0.53 -1.55
CA PHE A 225 43.85 0.66 -1.46
C PHE A 225 43.77 1.74 -2.58
N ARG A 226 43.68 3.07 -2.33
CA ARG A 226 44.53 3.90 -1.44
C ARG A 226 44.20 5.43 -1.52
N ASN A 227 44.26 6.11 -0.35
CA ASN A 227 44.64 7.54 -0.09
C ASN A 227 43.75 8.71 -0.63
N ASN A 228 43.57 9.87 0.04
CA ASN A 228 44.16 10.48 1.24
C ASN A 228 43.39 11.76 1.68
N ASN A 229 43.48 12.08 2.99
CA ASN A 229 43.35 13.40 3.67
C ASN A 229 41.93 14.02 3.75
N SER A 230 41.47 14.67 4.85
CA SER A 230 42.13 15.29 6.00
C SER A 230 41.12 15.56 7.14
N GLU A 231 41.64 15.69 8.37
CA GLU A 231 41.09 16.42 9.54
C GLU A 231 39.93 15.84 10.38
N ALA A 232 40.28 15.44 11.61
CA ALA A 232 39.37 15.44 12.76
C ALA A 232 39.31 16.85 13.38
N PRO A 233 38.16 17.28 13.93
CA PRO A 233 38.07 17.26 15.39
C PRO A 233 36.68 16.99 16.00
N SER A 234 36.75 16.49 17.25
CA SER A 234 35.78 16.54 18.36
C SER A 234 34.43 15.80 18.27
N LYS A 235 34.34 14.74 19.09
CA LYS A 235 33.13 14.01 19.50
C LYS A 235 32.07 14.93 20.17
N PRO A 236 30.78 14.72 19.89
CA PRO A 236 29.73 14.76 20.88
C PRO A 236 29.38 13.33 21.33
N THR A 237 29.40 13.15 22.64
CA THR A 237 29.01 11.94 23.36
C THR A 237 27.55 11.60 23.08
N TYR A 238 27.29 10.58 22.27
CA TYR A 238 25.99 9.93 22.24
C TYR A 238 26.04 8.72 23.17
N SER A 239 25.15 8.71 24.16
CA SER A 239 24.80 7.52 24.93
C SER A 239 24.38 6.43 23.94
N VAL A 240 25.22 5.41 23.83
CA VAL A 240 24.86 4.13 23.20
C VAL A 240 23.65 3.61 23.98
N VAL A 241 22.47 3.79 23.39
CA VAL A 241 21.36 2.88 23.68
C VAL A 241 21.87 1.52 23.21
N PRO A 242 21.89 0.47 24.05
CA PRO A 242 22.20 -0.85 23.55
C PRO A 242 21.18 -1.10 22.45
N GLU A 243 21.64 -1.18 21.20
CA GLU A 243 20.91 -1.97 20.24
C GLU A 243 20.83 -3.35 20.88
N ASP A 244 19.60 -3.84 21.10
CA ASP A 244 19.36 -5.24 21.41
C ASP A 244 19.81 -6.05 20.18
N GLU A 245 21.13 -6.18 20.05
CA GLU A 245 21.78 -7.26 19.37
C GLU A 245 21.40 -8.54 20.12
N ASP A 246 20.21 -9.05 19.85
CA ASP A 246 19.92 -10.48 20.00
C ASP A 246 20.72 -11.23 18.91
N VAL A 247 22.04 -11.16 19.03
CA VAL A 247 22.99 -12.07 18.41
C VAL A 247 22.83 -13.41 19.13
N GLN A 248 21.80 -14.16 18.75
CA GLN A 248 21.70 -15.58 19.03
C GLN A 248 21.67 -16.39 17.73
N TYR A 249 22.68 -16.21 16.87
CA TYR A 249 22.93 -17.13 15.74
C TYR A 249 24.04 -18.15 16.02
N GLN A 250 24.39 -18.38 17.28
CA GLN A 250 25.50 -19.28 17.62
C GLN A 250 25.07 -20.73 17.85
N SER A 251 23.81 -21.01 18.23
CA SER A 251 23.36 -22.40 18.41
C SER A 251 22.73 -22.97 17.13
N PRO A 252 22.98 -24.25 16.81
CA PRO A 252 22.28 -24.96 15.73
C PRO A 252 20.75 -24.91 15.88
N GLN A 253 20.25 -24.91 17.12
CA GLN A 253 18.83 -24.79 17.47
C GLN A 253 18.25 -23.43 17.11
N ALA A 254 18.96 -22.33 17.39
CA ALA A 254 18.50 -21.00 17.05
C ALA A 254 18.48 -20.79 15.52
N ARG A 255 19.46 -21.34 14.81
CA ARG A 255 19.45 -21.36 13.33
C ARG A 255 18.28 -22.15 12.77
N PHE A 256 17.98 -23.30 13.36
CA PHE A 256 16.81 -24.09 13.00
C PHE A 256 15.53 -23.28 13.19
N LEU A 257 15.38 -22.63 14.35
CA LEU A 257 14.19 -21.85 14.70
C LEU A 257 14.02 -20.60 13.82
N ALA A 258 15.11 -19.92 13.48
CA ALA A 258 15.09 -18.79 12.55
C ALA A 258 14.60 -19.20 11.15
N LEU A 259 15.06 -20.36 10.66
CA LEU A 259 14.58 -20.92 9.40
C LEU A 259 13.12 -21.38 9.52
N HIS A 260 12.72 -21.95 10.66
CA HIS A 260 11.33 -22.34 10.94
C HIS A 260 10.39 -21.14 10.83
N TYR A 261 10.75 -20.00 11.43
CA TYR A 261 9.99 -18.75 11.30
C TYR A 261 10.03 -18.18 9.88
N LYS A 262 11.19 -18.19 9.23
CA LYS A 262 11.35 -17.72 7.84
C LYS A 262 10.47 -18.50 6.86
N HIS A 263 10.27 -19.79 7.09
CA HIS A 263 9.46 -20.66 6.26
C HIS A 263 8.03 -20.85 6.81
N ALA A 264 7.50 -19.86 7.53
CA ALA A 264 6.11 -19.83 8.00
C ALA A 264 5.72 -21.06 8.85
N HIS A 265 6.57 -21.44 9.80
CA HIS A 265 6.39 -22.57 10.71
C HIS A 265 6.34 -23.95 10.03
N LEU A 266 7.06 -24.10 8.92
CA LEU A 266 7.20 -25.39 8.22
C LEU A 266 7.62 -26.50 9.17
N SER A 267 6.95 -27.66 9.11
CA SER A 267 7.21 -28.75 10.06
C SER A 267 8.69 -29.15 10.07
N PRO A 268 9.24 -29.55 11.22
CA PRO A 268 10.66 -29.84 11.31
C PRO A 268 11.13 -31.01 10.43
N GLU A 269 10.25 -31.96 10.14
CA GLU A 269 10.53 -33.07 9.21
C GLU A 269 10.70 -32.58 7.77
N LYS A 270 9.84 -31.64 7.35
CA LYS A 270 9.95 -30.99 6.03
C LYS A 270 11.21 -30.14 5.96
N MET A 271 11.55 -29.41 7.02
CA MET A 271 12.81 -28.69 7.13
C MET A 271 14.03 -29.62 6.98
N LYS A 272 14.03 -30.79 7.63
CA LYS A 272 15.09 -31.80 7.47
C LYS A 272 15.11 -32.39 6.05
N ALA A 273 13.96 -32.63 5.43
CA ALA A 273 13.88 -33.10 4.05
C ALA A 273 14.47 -32.09 3.05
N LEU A 274 14.16 -30.80 3.23
CA LEU A 274 14.74 -29.70 2.43
C LEU A 274 16.26 -29.60 2.63
N ALA A 275 16.75 -29.81 3.84
CA ALA A 275 18.19 -29.83 4.11
C ALA A 275 18.90 -31.05 3.48
N ARG A 276 18.26 -32.24 3.44
CA ARG A 276 18.81 -33.40 2.71
C ARG A 276 18.87 -33.17 1.21
N ARG A 277 17.92 -32.42 0.67
CA ARG A 277 17.88 -32.00 -0.76
C ARG A 277 18.81 -30.83 -1.09
N GLY A 278 19.55 -30.30 -0.11
CA GLY A 278 20.47 -29.16 -0.31
C GLY A 278 19.79 -27.80 -0.42
N GLN A 279 18.47 -27.71 -0.25
CA GLN A 279 17.70 -26.46 -0.32
C GLN A 279 17.77 -25.65 0.98
N LEU A 280 18.19 -26.27 2.08
CA LEU A 280 18.49 -25.62 3.35
C LEU A 280 19.88 -26.02 3.86
N PRO A 281 20.52 -25.22 4.73
CA PRO A 281 21.83 -25.55 5.26
C PRO A 281 21.86 -26.92 5.94
N SER A 282 22.74 -27.83 5.49
CA SER A 282 22.88 -29.19 6.03
C SER A 282 23.17 -29.24 7.54
N ALA A 283 23.63 -28.14 8.12
CA ALA A 283 23.82 -27.94 9.55
C ALA A 283 22.54 -28.20 10.39
N ILE A 284 21.35 -28.04 9.82
CA ILE A 284 20.08 -28.24 10.54
C ILE A 284 19.69 -29.72 10.69
N LEU A 285 20.33 -30.63 9.95
CA LEU A 285 20.07 -32.07 10.05
C LEU A 285 20.48 -32.65 11.39
N LYS A 286 21.53 -32.08 12.01
CA LYS A 286 22.11 -32.54 13.28
C LYS A 286 21.45 -31.89 14.50
N CYS A 287 20.42 -31.05 14.28
CA CYS A 287 19.76 -30.32 15.34
C CYS A 287 18.58 -31.12 15.91
N ASP A 288 18.55 -31.23 17.24
CA ASP A 288 17.41 -31.77 17.98
C ASP A 288 16.23 -30.78 17.93
N MET A 289 15.04 -31.34 17.77
CA MET A 289 13.79 -30.62 17.46
C MET A 289 13.49 -29.53 18.50
N PRO A 290 13.62 -28.23 18.15
CA PRO A 290 13.28 -27.16 19.08
C PRO A 290 11.75 -27.03 19.18
N LYS A 291 11.23 -26.85 20.40
CA LYS A 291 9.81 -26.59 20.64
C LYS A 291 9.48 -25.16 20.19
N CYS A 292 8.60 -25.03 19.21
CA CYS A 292 8.01 -23.74 18.82
C CYS A 292 6.64 -23.59 19.51
N SER A 293 6.40 -22.47 20.16
CA SER A 293 5.12 -22.15 20.83
C SER A 293 3.92 -22.15 19.89
N ALA A 294 4.13 -21.86 18.60
CA ALA A 294 3.10 -21.90 17.56
C ALA A 294 2.88 -23.29 16.93
N SER A 295 3.71 -24.27 17.29
CA SER A 295 3.67 -25.65 16.75
C SER A 295 3.40 -26.69 17.85
N LEU A 296 3.02 -26.25 19.04
CA LEU A 296 2.54 -27.09 20.14
C LEU A 296 1.02 -27.19 20.04
N GLU A 297 0.53 -28.21 19.32
CA GLU A 297 -0.83 -28.73 19.52
C GLU A 297 -0.72 -30.09 20.26
N PRO A 298 -1.73 -30.45 21.09
CA PRO A 298 -1.69 -31.62 21.97
C PRO A 298 -1.62 -32.98 21.25
#